data_AF-A0A517WYM3-F1
#
_entry.id   AF-A0A517WYM3-F1
#
_cell.length_a   1.000
_cell.length_b   1.000
_cell.length_c   1.000
_cell.angle_alpha   90.00
_cell.angle_beta   90.00
_cell.angle_gamma   90.00
#
_symmetry.space_group_name_H-M   'P 1'
#
loop_
_entity.id
_entity.type
_entity.pdbx_description
1 polymer ?
#
loop_
_entity_poly.entity_id
_entity_poly.type
_entity_poly.pdbx_seq_one_letter_code
_entity_poly.pdbx_strand_id
1 'polypeptide(L)'
;MAAIKIRSLFSAFTCVATLISTAMVASAEEPYWNQFRGPHADGTSKATGLPVKWSEKENIVWKTPIHGRAWSSPVVWKDQVWVTTATKDGKELGVVCVDMNSGKILHDKKIFDVEKPQYIDPSNSHASSTPVIEEGRIYVHYGAYGTACLDTKTGDVLWSRRDYPCNHWRGAGSSPIIYKNLLILQFDGYDYQYVVALDKKTGKEVWKKDRDIDYKTKNGDFKKAFATPRVIEHEGRVQLISPAAKATVSYNPLTGDEYWKFYYPQHSAANRPLYDGEKIYIGTGFGKAHLYAVSPSGKGDVTESHVKWIEQKGIPSKPSQLLIDGMLFMVDDKGIASCLDAKTGKLIWKERMARSAFSASPIYADGKIYMADKTGLTRVIKPSKKYEELAANKLDDGCISSLAVAGKSIILRTPTHLYRIENKKP
;
A
#
# COMPACT_ATOMS: atom_id res chain seq x y z
N MET A 1 70.66 69.01 11.68
CA MET A 1 70.40 67.88 10.75
C MET A 1 70.91 66.62 11.44
N ALA A 2 70.19 65.55 11.73
CA ALA A 2 68.81 65.10 11.49
C ALA A 2 68.38 64.24 12.70
N ALA A 3 67.11 64.29 13.09
CA ALA A 3 66.59 63.66 14.30
C ALA A 3 66.25 62.16 14.10
N ILE A 4 66.58 61.35 15.12
CA ILE A 4 66.40 59.89 15.16
C ILE A 4 65.03 59.52 15.77
N LYS A 5 64.37 58.54 15.14
CA LYS A 5 63.07 57.94 15.48
C LYS A 5 63.17 56.94 16.64
N ILE A 6 62.17 56.94 17.53
CA ILE A 6 61.68 55.75 18.24
C ILE A 6 60.15 55.83 18.28
N ARG A 7 59.45 54.82 17.74
CA ARG A 7 57.98 54.70 17.73
C ARG A 7 57.54 53.65 18.76
N SER A 8 56.53 53.99 19.55
CA SER A 8 55.90 53.14 20.56
C SER A 8 54.93 52.13 19.94
N LEU A 9 54.81 50.96 20.58
CA LEU A 9 53.86 49.89 20.27
C LEU A 9 52.42 50.29 20.62
N PHE A 10 51.48 49.96 19.74
CA PHE A 10 50.05 49.82 20.07
C PHE A 10 49.63 48.38 19.80
N SER A 11 49.09 47.72 20.83
CA SER A 11 48.58 46.36 20.78
C SER A 11 47.13 46.36 20.28
N ALA A 12 46.84 45.63 19.21
CA ALA A 12 45.49 45.47 18.66
C ALA A 12 44.96 44.07 19.01
N PHE A 13 43.93 44.02 19.86
CA PHE A 13 43.14 42.81 20.12
C PHE A 13 42.08 42.66 19.03
N THR A 14 42.23 41.66 18.16
CA THR A 14 41.24 41.33 17.12
C THR A 14 40.24 40.31 17.69
N CYS A 15 39.01 40.75 17.97
CA CYS A 15 37.88 39.86 18.27
C CYS A 15 37.46 39.13 16.98
N VAL A 16 37.68 37.82 16.93
CA VAL A 16 37.14 36.93 15.88
C VAL A 16 35.75 36.47 16.34
N ALA A 17 34.70 36.98 15.68
CA ALA A 17 33.33 36.50 15.88
C ALA A 17 33.06 35.30 14.97
N THR A 18 32.97 34.10 15.56
CA THR A 18 32.63 32.86 14.84
C THR A 18 31.13 32.81 14.57
N LEU A 19 30.71 33.03 13.33
CA LEU A 19 29.31 32.80 12.90
C LEU A 19 29.01 31.30 12.92
N ILE A 20 28.22 30.85 13.90
CA ILE A 20 27.61 29.52 13.91
C ILE A 20 26.40 29.59 12.97
N SER A 21 26.57 29.13 11.72
CA SER A 21 25.47 28.98 10.79
C SER A 21 24.64 27.76 11.17
N THR A 22 23.54 27.97 11.88
CA THR A 22 22.52 26.94 12.13
C THR A 22 21.84 26.61 10.81
N ALA A 23 22.29 25.55 10.16
CA ALA A 23 21.55 24.95 9.05
C ALA A 23 20.21 24.42 9.61
N MET A 24 19.13 25.17 9.38
CA MET A 24 17.78 24.64 9.53
C MET A 24 17.66 23.48 8.54
N VAL A 25 17.72 22.25 9.06
CA VAL A 25 17.30 21.07 8.33
C VAL A 25 15.80 21.26 8.09
N ALA A 26 15.44 21.70 6.89
CA ALA A 26 14.06 21.69 6.44
C ALA A 26 13.58 20.25 6.54
N SER A 27 12.75 19.96 7.55
CA SER A 27 12.03 18.69 7.62
C SER A 27 11.17 18.64 6.37
N ALA A 28 11.57 17.85 5.38
CA ALA A 28 10.73 17.59 4.22
C ALA A 28 9.36 17.15 4.74
N GLU A 29 8.31 17.83 4.29
CA GLU A 29 6.94 17.49 4.67
C GLU A 29 6.69 16.02 4.31
N GLU A 30 6.05 15.29 5.22
CA GLU A 30 5.80 13.88 4.98
C GLU A 30 4.86 13.73 3.76
N PRO A 31 5.16 12.86 2.79
CA PRO A 31 4.29 12.68 1.64
C PRO A 31 2.92 12.14 2.06
N TYR A 32 1.86 12.56 1.39
CA TYR A 32 0.50 12.10 1.70
C TYR A 32 0.29 10.60 1.45
N TRP A 33 -0.69 10.00 2.14
CA TRP A 33 -1.07 8.59 1.98
C TRP A 33 -1.82 8.33 0.67
N ASN A 34 -1.10 8.42 -0.43
CA ASN A 34 -1.66 8.65 -1.75
C ASN A 34 -1.99 7.37 -2.56
N GLN A 35 -1.65 6.19 -2.04
CA GLN A 35 -1.85 4.90 -2.71
C GLN A 35 -2.09 3.79 -1.69
N PHE A 36 -2.39 2.57 -2.18
CA PHE A 36 -2.45 1.38 -1.32
C PHE A 36 -1.17 1.22 -0.50
N ARG A 37 -1.30 1.13 0.83
CA ARG A 37 -0.18 1.08 1.78
C ARG A 37 0.72 2.33 1.82
N GLY A 38 0.15 3.50 1.50
CA GLY A 38 0.76 4.78 1.79
C GLY A 38 1.90 5.19 0.85
N PRO A 39 2.61 6.29 1.19
CA PRO A 39 3.52 6.95 0.26
C PRO A 39 4.72 6.08 -0.15
N HIS A 40 5.13 5.17 0.73
CA HIS A 40 6.27 4.28 0.52
C HIS A 40 5.88 2.87 0.02
N ALA A 41 4.59 2.63 -0.22
CA ALA A 41 4.05 1.35 -0.70
C ALA A 41 4.27 0.15 0.25
N ASP A 42 4.69 0.38 1.49
CA ASP A 42 5.03 -0.65 2.48
C ASP A 42 4.23 -0.54 3.79
N GLY A 43 3.31 0.42 3.89
CA GLY A 43 2.47 0.62 5.06
C GLY A 43 3.13 1.44 6.17
N THR A 44 4.26 2.11 5.88
CA THR A 44 4.96 2.96 6.84
C THR A 44 4.65 4.45 6.66
N SER A 45 4.72 5.19 7.76
CA SER A 45 4.60 6.65 7.82
C SER A 45 5.45 7.19 8.97
N LYS A 46 5.98 8.40 8.78
CA LYS A 46 6.75 9.18 9.77
C LYS A 46 5.86 10.05 10.67
N ALA A 47 4.54 9.95 10.52
CA ALA A 47 3.59 10.74 11.26
C ALA A 47 3.73 10.49 12.77
N THR A 48 3.45 11.52 13.55
CA THR A 48 3.55 11.48 15.02
C THR A 48 2.28 12.00 15.68
N GLY A 49 2.09 11.66 16.95
CA GLY A 49 0.92 12.09 17.73
C GLY A 49 -0.37 11.37 17.35
N LEU A 50 -0.25 10.16 16.79
CA LEU A 50 -1.38 9.33 16.39
C LEU A 50 -2.11 8.76 17.61
N PRO A 51 -3.42 8.49 17.50
CA PRO A 51 -4.19 7.91 18.59
C PRO A 51 -3.73 6.49 18.93
N VAL A 52 -3.78 6.17 20.21
CA VAL A 52 -3.56 4.81 20.73
C VAL A 52 -4.89 4.16 21.11
N LYS A 53 -5.80 4.95 21.70
CA LYS A 53 -7.12 4.51 22.15
C LYS A 53 -8.24 5.24 21.40
N TRP A 54 -9.29 4.53 21.03
CA TRP A 54 -10.53 5.07 20.47
C TRP A 54 -11.67 4.05 20.58
N SER A 55 -12.90 4.55 20.42
CA SER A 55 -14.13 3.75 20.32
C SER A 55 -15.14 4.53 19.49
N GLU A 56 -16.36 4.02 19.29
CA GLU A 56 -17.46 4.79 18.67
C GLU A 56 -17.76 6.13 19.37
N LYS A 57 -17.30 6.33 20.63
CA LYS A 57 -17.54 7.54 21.42
C LYS A 57 -16.28 8.33 21.78
N GLU A 58 -15.10 7.77 21.55
CA GLU A 58 -13.81 8.33 21.99
C GLU A 58 -12.88 8.56 20.79
N ASN A 59 -12.25 9.74 20.73
CA ASN A 59 -11.25 10.10 19.71
C ASN A 59 -11.73 10.00 18.25
N ILE A 60 -13.05 10.03 18.02
CA ILE A 60 -13.65 10.22 16.70
C ILE A 60 -13.84 11.72 16.45
N VAL A 61 -13.18 12.23 15.41
CA VAL A 61 -13.34 13.62 14.93
C VAL A 61 -14.61 13.73 14.09
N TRP A 62 -14.77 12.82 13.14
CA TRP A 62 -15.98 12.65 12.35
C TRP A 62 -16.16 11.19 11.93
N LYS A 63 -17.41 10.84 11.65
CA LYS A 63 -17.87 9.55 11.13
C LYS A 63 -18.87 9.83 10.01
N THR A 64 -18.50 9.48 8.78
CA THR A 64 -19.28 9.80 7.57
C THR A 64 -19.82 8.52 6.95
N PRO A 65 -21.15 8.38 6.77
CA PRO A 65 -21.72 7.23 6.07
C PRO A 65 -21.22 7.15 4.63
N ILE A 66 -20.85 5.94 4.20
CA ILE A 66 -20.42 5.64 2.83
C ILE A 66 -21.34 4.55 2.28
N HIS A 67 -21.95 4.82 1.13
CA HIS A 67 -22.87 3.87 0.49
C HIS A 67 -22.12 2.73 -0.21
N GLY A 68 -22.87 1.71 -0.61
CA GLY A 68 -22.37 0.59 -1.39
C GLY A 68 -21.62 -0.46 -0.58
N ARG A 69 -20.78 -1.24 -1.27
CA ARG A 69 -19.95 -2.30 -0.69
C ARG A 69 -18.59 -2.32 -1.40
N ALA A 70 -17.53 -1.95 -0.69
CA ALA A 70 -16.20 -1.89 -1.27
C ALA A 70 -15.08 -2.00 -0.23
N TRP A 71 -13.96 -2.60 -0.63
CA TRP A 71 -12.82 -2.92 0.24
C TRP A 71 -11.58 -2.06 0.01
N SER A 72 -11.68 -1.07 -0.88
CA SER A 72 -10.59 -0.12 -1.12
C SER A 72 -10.15 0.52 0.19
N SER A 73 -8.84 0.66 0.37
CA SER A 73 -8.31 1.50 1.45
C SER A 73 -8.58 2.97 1.12
N PRO A 74 -8.71 3.85 2.12
CA PRO A 74 -8.73 5.29 1.87
C PRO A 74 -7.35 5.76 1.38
N VAL A 75 -7.36 6.73 0.45
CA VAL A 75 -6.18 7.52 0.11
C VAL A 75 -6.41 8.98 0.49
N VAL A 76 -5.34 9.66 0.89
CA VAL A 76 -5.39 11.04 1.35
C VAL A 76 -4.47 11.89 0.48
N TRP A 77 -4.93 13.07 0.08
CA TRP A 77 -4.13 14.10 -0.54
C TRP A 77 -4.57 15.47 -0.01
N LYS A 78 -3.68 16.15 0.73
CA LYS A 78 -4.03 17.40 1.43
C LYS A 78 -5.27 17.19 2.32
N ASP A 79 -6.36 17.90 2.01
CA ASP A 79 -7.64 17.91 2.70
C ASP A 79 -8.68 16.94 2.10
N GLN A 80 -8.29 16.08 1.16
CA GLN A 80 -9.20 15.16 0.49
C GLN A 80 -8.94 13.71 0.89
N VAL A 81 -10.01 12.99 1.25
CA VAL A 81 -9.99 11.56 1.51
C VAL A 81 -10.86 10.84 0.48
N TRP A 82 -10.25 9.97 -0.32
CA TRP A 82 -10.93 9.28 -1.41
C TRP A 82 -11.03 7.77 -1.19
N VAL A 83 -12.18 7.21 -1.57
CA VAL A 83 -12.45 5.77 -1.61
C VAL A 83 -13.23 5.40 -2.87
N THR A 84 -13.06 4.17 -3.37
CA THR A 84 -13.95 3.62 -4.39
C THR A 84 -15.16 2.96 -3.72
N THR A 85 -16.29 2.91 -4.42
CA THR A 85 -17.52 2.24 -4.00
C THR A 85 -18.18 1.52 -5.18
N ALA A 86 -19.09 0.61 -4.85
CA ALA A 86 -19.92 -0.09 -5.82
C ALA A 86 -21.26 -0.46 -5.18
N THR A 87 -22.33 -0.53 -5.97
CA THR A 87 -23.59 -1.12 -5.52
C THR A 87 -23.38 -2.59 -5.14
N LYS A 88 -24.23 -3.13 -4.25
CA LYS A 88 -24.09 -4.52 -3.77
C LYS A 88 -24.19 -5.55 -4.90
N ASP A 89 -24.96 -5.24 -5.94
CA ASP A 89 -25.12 -6.05 -7.15
C ASP A 89 -24.02 -5.82 -8.19
N GLY A 90 -23.11 -4.85 -7.97
CA GLY A 90 -22.00 -4.53 -8.86
C GLY A 90 -22.37 -3.78 -10.13
N LYS A 91 -23.63 -3.32 -10.27
CA LYS A 91 -24.11 -2.63 -11.49
C LYS A 91 -23.63 -1.20 -11.61
N GLU A 92 -23.34 -0.52 -10.50
CA GLU A 92 -22.77 0.82 -10.52
C GLU A 92 -21.46 0.85 -9.73
N LEU A 93 -20.44 1.45 -10.34
CA LEU A 93 -19.11 1.62 -9.76
C LEU A 93 -18.83 3.12 -9.63
N GLY A 94 -18.38 3.55 -8.47
CA GLY A 94 -18.29 4.96 -8.13
C GLY A 94 -17.11 5.30 -7.22
N VAL A 95 -17.00 6.59 -6.92
CA VAL A 95 -16.02 7.15 -5.98
C VAL A 95 -16.71 8.11 -5.02
N VAL A 96 -16.18 8.17 -3.80
CA VAL A 96 -16.57 9.17 -2.80
C VAL A 96 -15.32 9.90 -2.34
N CYS A 97 -15.40 11.23 -2.32
CA CYS A 97 -14.43 12.12 -1.71
C CYS A 97 -15.04 12.76 -0.47
N VAL A 98 -14.32 12.73 0.64
CA VAL A 98 -14.70 13.35 1.91
C VAL A 98 -13.66 14.41 2.28
N ASP A 99 -14.12 15.56 2.74
CA ASP A 99 -13.29 16.61 3.32
C ASP A 99 -12.66 16.11 4.62
N MET A 100 -11.33 16.14 4.68
CA MET A 100 -10.52 15.64 5.81
C MET A 100 -10.85 16.37 7.11
N ASN A 101 -11.26 17.64 7.05
CA ASN A 101 -11.45 18.47 8.22
C ASN A 101 -12.85 18.31 8.83
N SER A 102 -13.89 18.35 8.00
CA SER A 102 -15.29 18.36 8.43
C SER A 102 -16.00 17.01 8.29
N GLY A 103 -15.46 16.07 7.52
CA GLY A 103 -16.14 14.81 7.19
C GLY A 103 -17.28 14.97 6.18
N LYS A 104 -17.46 16.15 5.57
CA LYS A 104 -18.49 16.36 4.55
C LYS A 104 -18.09 15.69 3.23
N ILE A 105 -19.05 15.10 2.54
CA ILE A 105 -18.85 14.58 1.19
C ILE A 105 -18.63 15.76 0.23
N LEU A 106 -17.50 15.78 -0.45
CA LEU A 106 -17.16 16.76 -1.50
C LEU A 106 -17.59 16.27 -2.88
N HIS A 107 -17.40 14.97 -3.14
CA HIS A 107 -17.78 14.32 -4.39
C HIS A 107 -18.39 12.95 -4.10
N ASP A 108 -19.49 12.64 -4.78
CA ASP A 108 -20.08 11.30 -4.86
C ASP A 108 -20.47 11.09 -6.32
N LYS A 109 -19.71 10.26 -7.03
CA LYS A 109 -19.77 10.17 -8.49
C LYS A 109 -19.86 8.71 -8.91
N LYS A 110 -20.89 8.39 -9.69
CA LYS A 110 -20.90 7.18 -10.51
C LYS A 110 -19.91 7.35 -11.65
N ILE A 111 -19.03 6.36 -11.82
CA ILE A 111 -18.00 6.33 -12.87
C ILE A 111 -18.40 5.38 -13.99
N PHE A 112 -18.91 4.20 -13.63
CA PHE A 112 -19.21 3.16 -14.61
C PHE A 112 -20.51 2.43 -14.28
N ASP A 113 -21.33 2.24 -15.30
CA ASP A 113 -22.38 1.21 -15.31
C ASP A 113 -21.84 -0.14 -15.81
N VAL A 114 -22.39 -1.22 -15.25
CA VAL A 114 -22.06 -2.61 -15.58
C VAL A 114 -23.37 -3.39 -15.74
N GLU A 115 -23.70 -3.75 -16.98
CA GLU A 115 -24.94 -4.47 -17.30
C GLU A 115 -24.96 -5.88 -16.67
N LYS A 116 -23.83 -6.60 -16.79
CA LYS A 116 -23.68 -7.99 -16.36
C LYS A 116 -22.42 -8.15 -15.50
N PRO A 117 -22.50 -7.84 -14.19
CA PRO A 117 -21.38 -8.03 -13.28
C PRO A 117 -20.95 -9.50 -13.24
N GLN A 118 -19.64 -9.73 -13.31
CA GLN A 118 -19.02 -11.05 -13.14
C GLN A 118 -19.31 -11.58 -11.74
N TYR A 119 -19.28 -12.91 -11.59
CA TYR A 119 -19.24 -13.55 -10.28
C TYR A 119 -18.08 -12.98 -9.44
N ILE A 120 -18.29 -12.92 -8.12
CA ILE A 120 -17.30 -12.47 -7.16
C ILE A 120 -17.38 -13.30 -5.88
N ASP A 121 -16.22 -13.58 -5.29
CA ASP A 121 -16.14 -14.26 -4.02
C ASP A 121 -16.73 -13.38 -2.89
N PRO A 122 -17.47 -13.94 -1.91
CA PRO A 122 -18.03 -13.16 -0.81
C PRO A 122 -16.98 -12.39 0.01
N SER A 123 -15.71 -12.82 -0.02
CA SER A 123 -14.63 -12.10 0.64
C SER A 123 -14.08 -10.90 -0.15
N ASN A 124 -14.57 -10.66 -1.38
CA ASN A 124 -14.17 -9.58 -2.27
C ASN A 124 -15.36 -8.62 -2.60
N SER A 125 -15.11 -7.54 -3.34
CA SER A 125 -16.09 -6.52 -3.76
C SER A 125 -15.78 -6.01 -5.18
N HIS A 126 -16.77 -5.41 -5.85
CA HIS A 126 -16.57 -4.84 -7.20
C HIS A 126 -15.68 -3.59 -7.21
N ALA A 127 -15.29 -3.08 -6.04
CA ALA A 127 -14.46 -1.89 -5.86
C ALA A 127 -13.41 -2.11 -4.74
N SER A 128 -12.68 -3.23 -4.82
CA SER A 128 -11.62 -3.56 -3.85
C SER A 128 -10.28 -2.89 -4.13
N SER A 129 -10.00 -2.57 -5.38
CA SER A 129 -8.79 -1.86 -5.76
C SER A 129 -8.78 -0.47 -5.13
N THR A 130 -7.69 -0.15 -4.43
CA THR A 130 -7.45 1.16 -3.81
C THR A 130 -7.04 2.14 -4.89
N PRO A 131 -7.66 3.34 -5.00
CA PRO A 131 -7.24 4.32 -5.99
C PRO A 131 -5.81 4.82 -5.71
N VAL A 132 -5.23 5.53 -6.68
CA VAL A 132 -4.00 6.30 -6.48
C VAL A 132 -4.26 7.76 -6.81
N ILE A 133 -3.78 8.67 -5.95
CA ILE A 133 -3.99 10.11 -6.08
C ILE A 133 -2.65 10.84 -6.17
N GLU A 134 -2.64 11.92 -6.93
CA GLU A 134 -1.58 12.92 -6.98
C GLU A 134 -2.21 14.31 -7.14
N GLU A 135 -1.40 15.35 -7.24
CA GLU A 135 -1.92 16.71 -7.37
C GLU A 135 -2.83 16.85 -8.61
N GLY A 136 -4.08 17.26 -8.36
CA GLY A 136 -5.08 17.51 -9.39
C GLY A 136 -5.73 16.26 -9.98
N ARG A 137 -5.24 15.04 -9.67
CA ARG A 137 -5.70 13.81 -10.34
C ARG A 137 -5.85 12.63 -9.40
N ILE A 138 -6.96 11.92 -9.54
CA ILE A 138 -7.16 10.60 -8.93
C ILE A 138 -7.42 9.54 -10.02
N TYR A 139 -6.84 8.37 -9.83
CA TYR A 139 -6.94 7.23 -10.71
C TYR A 139 -7.67 6.08 -10.01
N VAL A 140 -8.76 5.63 -10.62
CA VAL A 140 -9.61 4.57 -10.10
C VAL A 140 -9.64 3.40 -11.05
N HIS A 141 -9.67 2.18 -10.51
CA HIS A 141 -9.59 0.95 -11.28
C HIS A 141 -10.56 -0.07 -10.70
N TYR A 142 -11.32 -0.75 -11.56
CA TYR A 142 -12.31 -1.74 -11.19
C TYR A 142 -12.10 -3.05 -11.99
N GLY A 143 -10.84 -3.40 -12.26
CA GLY A 143 -10.51 -4.56 -13.09
C GLY A 143 -11.00 -4.38 -14.52
N ALA A 144 -11.67 -5.41 -15.05
CA ALA A 144 -12.15 -5.42 -16.43
C ALA A 144 -13.32 -4.45 -16.68
N TYR A 145 -13.98 -3.95 -15.63
CA TYR A 145 -15.10 -3.01 -15.81
C TYR A 145 -14.64 -1.62 -16.24
N GLY A 146 -13.40 -1.24 -15.88
CA GLY A 146 -12.77 -0.03 -16.38
C GLY A 146 -11.74 0.60 -15.44
N THR A 147 -11.00 1.55 -16.01
CA THR A 147 -10.06 2.46 -15.33
C THR A 147 -10.39 3.89 -15.73
N ALA A 148 -10.35 4.83 -14.80
CA ALA A 148 -10.58 6.25 -15.09
C ALA A 148 -9.60 7.15 -14.33
N CYS A 149 -9.33 8.32 -14.91
CA CYS A 149 -8.70 9.45 -14.24
C CYS A 149 -9.73 10.56 -14.06
N LEU A 150 -9.78 11.13 -12.87
CA LEU A 150 -10.66 12.24 -12.54
C LEU A 150 -9.87 13.46 -12.08
N ASP A 151 -10.44 14.63 -12.32
CA ASP A 151 -10.00 15.89 -11.71
C ASP A 151 -10.41 15.90 -10.23
N THR A 152 -9.45 16.16 -9.33
CA THR A 152 -9.70 16.11 -7.87
C THR A 152 -10.47 17.32 -7.33
N LYS A 153 -10.67 18.36 -8.14
CA LYS A 153 -11.42 19.56 -7.74
C LYS A 153 -12.88 19.48 -8.19
N THR A 154 -13.15 18.94 -9.38
CA THR A 154 -14.53 18.85 -9.91
C THR A 154 -15.15 17.46 -9.75
N GLY A 155 -14.32 16.42 -9.65
CA GLY A 155 -14.74 15.03 -9.70
C GLY A 155 -15.14 14.56 -11.11
N ASP A 156 -14.81 15.33 -12.14
CA ASP A 156 -15.13 14.98 -13.53
C ASP A 156 -14.10 14.00 -14.10
N VAL A 157 -14.59 13.10 -14.95
CA VAL A 157 -13.74 12.13 -15.65
C VAL A 157 -12.94 12.85 -16.75
N LEU A 158 -11.61 12.84 -16.62
CA LEU A 158 -10.67 13.38 -17.59
C LEU A 158 -10.41 12.40 -18.73
N TRP A 159 -10.34 11.11 -18.42
CA TRP A 159 -10.30 10.01 -19.39
C TRP A 159 -10.76 8.71 -18.73
N SER A 160 -11.24 7.76 -19.54
CA SER A 160 -11.55 6.39 -19.08
C SER A 160 -11.23 5.33 -20.14
N ARG A 161 -11.04 4.08 -19.70
CA ARG A 161 -10.73 2.90 -20.51
C ARG A 161 -11.55 1.71 -20.01
N ARG A 162 -12.04 0.87 -20.93
CA ARG A 162 -12.85 -0.34 -20.64
C ARG A 162 -12.48 -1.54 -21.55
N ASP A 163 -11.39 -1.41 -22.28
CA ASP A 163 -10.98 -2.26 -23.39
C ASP A 163 -9.94 -3.32 -22.99
N TYR A 164 -9.82 -3.60 -21.69
CA TYR A 164 -8.91 -4.60 -21.13
C TYR A 164 -9.71 -5.82 -20.61
N PRO A 165 -9.86 -6.88 -21.42
CA PRO A 165 -10.68 -8.03 -21.07
C PRO A 165 -10.01 -8.89 -19.99
N CYS A 166 -10.77 -9.25 -18.96
CA CYS A 166 -10.33 -10.16 -17.93
C CYS A 166 -11.54 -10.70 -17.15
N ASN A 167 -11.72 -12.02 -17.13
CA ASN A 167 -12.62 -12.67 -16.20
C ASN A 167 -11.91 -12.82 -14.86
N HIS A 168 -12.21 -11.93 -13.91
CA HIS A 168 -11.60 -11.96 -12.59
C HIS A 168 -12.04 -13.18 -11.77
N TRP A 169 -13.24 -13.71 -12.03
CA TRP A 169 -13.94 -14.80 -11.31
C TRP A 169 -14.15 -14.57 -9.81
N ARG A 170 -13.11 -14.22 -9.05
CA ARG A 170 -13.17 -13.88 -7.62
C ARG A 170 -13.10 -12.38 -7.36
N GLY A 171 -13.33 -11.56 -8.39
CA GLY A 171 -13.26 -10.10 -8.35
C GLY A 171 -11.84 -9.54 -8.47
N ALA A 172 -11.72 -8.30 -8.96
CA ALA A 172 -10.42 -7.62 -9.01
C ALA A 172 -9.89 -7.28 -7.61
N GLY A 173 -8.58 -7.16 -7.45
CA GLY A 173 -7.95 -6.82 -6.16
C GLY A 173 -6.63 -6.07 -6.25
N SER A 174 -5.94 -6.11 -7.39
CA SER A 174 -4.74 -5.31 -7.63
C SER A 174 -5.12 -3.83 -7.71
N SER A 175 -4.34 -2.98 -7.04
CA SER A 175 -4.51 -1.53 -7.09
C SER A 175 -3.60 -0.93 -8.17
N PRO A 176 -4.00 0.16 -8.85
CA PRO A 176 -3.11 0.89 -9.74
C PRO A 176 -1.92 1.47 -8.97
N ILE A 177 -0.77 1.60 -9.65
CA ILE A 177 0.39 2.32 -9.13
C ILE A 177 0.86 3.37 -10.13
N ILE A 178 1.51 4.43 -9.63
CA ILE A 178 2.15 5.44 -10.48
C ILE A 178 3.65 5.22 -10.45
N TYR A 179 4.28 5.27 -11.62
CA TYR A 179 5.73 5.41 -11.76
C TYR A 179 6.05 6.41 -12.87
N LYS A 180 6.67 7.54 -12.51
CA LYS A 180 6.89 8.67 -13.43
C LYS A 180 5.58 9.12 -14.11
N ASN A 181 5.51 9.03 -15.45
CA ASN A 181 4.32 9.35 -16.24
C ASN A 181 3.38 8.15 -16.46
N LEU A 182 3.68 6.99 -15.87
CA LEU A 182 2.93 5.76 -16.10
C LEU A 182 1.95 5.48 -14.97
N LEU A 183 0.74 5.06 -15.34
CA LEU A 183 -0.20 4.36 -14.49
C LEU A 183 -0.13 2.87 -14.85
N ILE A 184 0.31 2.04 -13.91
CA ILE A 184 0.54 0.61 -14.13
C ILE A 184 -0.60 -0.20 -13.51
N LEU A 185 -1.15 -1.13 -14.28
CA LEU A 185 -2.29 -1.99 -13.96
C LEU A 185 -1.90 -3.46 -14.13
N GLN A 186 -2.39 -4.32 -13.25
CA GLN A 186 -2.13 -5.76 -13.28
C GLN A 186 -3.44 -6.53 -13.39
N PHE A 187 -3.54 -7.40 -14.39
CA PHE A 187 -4.69 -8.27 -14.63
C PHE A 187 -4.23 -9.72 -14.52
N ASP A 188 -4.60 -10.41 -13.44
CA ASP A 188 -4.34 -11.83 -13.27
C ASP A 188 -5.68 -12.54 -12.99
N GLY A 189 -6.48 -12.69 -14.03
CA GLY A 189 -7.79 -13.32 -14.00
C GLY A 189 -7.75 -14.81 -14.29
N TYR A 190 -8.93 -15.40 -14.40
CA TYR A 190 -9.13 -16.80 -14.75
C TYR A 190 -8.66 -17.11 -16.18
N ASP A 191 -8.92 -16.20 -17.11
CA ASP A 191 -8.68 -16.35 -18.55
C ASP A 191 -7.41 -15.65 -19.03
N TYR A 192 -7.13 -14.44 -18.54
CA TYR A 192 -5.99 -13.61 -18.97
C TYR A 192 -5.06 -13.22 -17.83
N GLN A 193 -3.76 -13.18 -18.13
CA GLN A 193 -2.70 -12.71 -17.23
C GLN A 193 -1.76 -11.75 -17.97
N TYR A 194 -1.79 -10.47 -17.63
CA TYR A 194 -0.98 -9.43 -18.27
C TYR A 194 -0.81 -8.18 -17.38
N VAL A 195 0.19 -7.38 -17.71
CA VAL A 195 0.46 -6.07 -17.09
C VAL A 195 0.36 -4.98 -18.15
N VAL A 196 -0.22 -3.84 -17.80
CA VAL A 196 -0.40 -2.68 -18.69
C VAL A 196 0.21 -1.45 -18.05
N ALA A 197 0.89 -0.62 -18.84
CA ALA A 197 1.18 0.75 -18.47
C ALA A 197 0.44 1.72 -19.40
N LEU A 198 -0.24 2.69 -18.79
CA LEU A 198 -0.89 3.79 -19.48
C LEU A 198 -0.12 5.08 -19.22
N ASP A 199 -0.12 6.00 -20.19
CA ASP A 199 0.23 7.38 -19.92
C ASP A 199 -0.83 7.96 -18.95
N LYS A 200 -0.41 8.36 -17.75
CA LYS A 200 -1.35 8.76 -16.69
C LYS A 200 -2.11 10.04 -17.01
N LYS A 201 -1.66 10.86 -17.96
CA LYS A 201 -2.34 12.11 -18.31
C LYS A 201 -3.45 11.87 -19.33
N THR A 202 -3.22 10.98 -20.28
CA THR A 202 -4.08 10.77 -21.45
C THR A 202 -4.85 9.45 -21.44
N GLY A 203 -4.44 8.49 -20.61
CA GLY A 203 -5.01 7.15 -20.58
C GLY A 203 -4.61 6.27 -21.76
N LYS A 204 -3.73 6.74 -22.66
CA LYS A 204 -3.23 5.95 -23.81
C LYS A 204 -2.32 4.83 -23.33
N GLU A 205 -2.42 3.66 -23.97
CA GLU A 205 -1.49 2.56 -23.69
C GLU A 205 -0.06 2.94 -24.11
N VAL A 206 0.90 2.73 -23.22
CA VAL A 206 2.34 2.87 -23.50
C VAL A 206 2.93 1.49 -23.80
N TRP A 207 2.60 0.50 -22.97
CA TRP A 207 2.94 -0.90 -23.23
C TRP A 207 1.94 -1.84 -22.55
N LYS A 208 1.78 -3.04 -23.13
CA LYS A 208 1.08 -4.18 -22.55
C LYS A 208 1.96 -5.42 -22.68
N LYS A 209 2.08 -6.19 -21.61
CA LYS A 209 2.88 -7.41 -21.56
C LYS A 209 2.04 -8.56 -21.05
N ASP A 210 1.79 -9.52 -21.93
CA ASP A 210 1.21 -10.81 -21.53
C ASP A 210 2.24 -11.59 -20.71
N ARG A 211 1.78 -12.22 -19.63
CA ARG A 211 2.65 -12.97 -18.74
C ARG A 211 2.99 -14.33 -19.34
N ASP A 212 4.27 -14.54 -19.56
CA ASP A 212 4.80 -15.85 -19.92
C ASP A 212 5.19 -16.61 -18.64
N ILE A 213 4.21 -17.24 -17.99
CA ILE A 213 4.41 -18.05 -16.78
C ILE A 213 3.92 -19.46 -17.06
N ASP A 214 4.77 -20.46 -16.80
CA ASP A 214 4.32 -21.85 -16.76
C ASP A 214 3.59 -22.15 -15.45
N TYR A 215 2.25 -22.02 -15.48
CA TYR A 215 1.41 -22.24 -14.31
C TYR A 215 1.26 -23.72 -13.89
N LYS A 216 1.75 -24.67 -14.70
CA LYS A 216 1.59 -26.13 -14.50
C LYS A 216 0.14 -26.58 -14.30
N THR A 217 -0.82 -25.85 -14.87
CA THR A 217 -2.25 -26.12 -14.76
C THR A 217 -3.05 -25.49 -15.89
N LYS A 218 -4.15 -26.16 -16.28
CA LYS A 218 -5.14 -25.63 -17.21
C LYS A 218 -6.32 -24.94 -16.50
N ASN A 219 -6.45 -25.10 -15.18
CA ASN A 219 -7.52 -24.48 -14.41
C ASN A 219 -7.17 -23.00 -14.12
N GLY A 220 -7.93 -22.09 -14.73
CA GLY A 220 -7.77 -20.64 -14.57
C GLY A 220 -7.83 -20.14 -13.13
N ASP A 221 -8.52 -20.85 -12.24
CA ASP A 221 -8.63 -20.45 -10.82
C ASP A 221 -7.24 -20.41 -10.15
N PHE A 222 -6.31 -21.27 -10.58
CA PHE A 222 -4.93 -21.33 -10.08
C PHE A 222 -3.97 -20.36 -10.77
N LYS A 223 -4.41 -19.58 -11.76
CA LYS A 223 -3.60 -18.58 -12.47
C LYS A 223 -3.81 -17.15 -11.95
N LYS A 224 -4.78 -16.97 -11.04
CA LYS A 224 -5.18 -15.63 -10.57
C LYS A 224 -4.29 -15.07 -9.48
N ALA A 225 -4.19 -13.75 -9.44
CA ALA A 225 -3.54 -13.01 -8.36
C ALA A 225 -4.23 -11.67 -8.13
N PHE A 226 -3.97 -11.09 -6.96
CA PHE A 226 -4.57 -9.87 -6.44
C PHE A 226 -3.52 -8.86 -5.97
N ALA A 227 -2.23 -9.21 -6.08
CA ALA A 227 -1.14 -8.42 -5.56
C ALA A 227 -1.03 -7.08 -6.31
N THR A 228 -0.78 -6.02 -5.55
CA THR A 228 -0.39 -4.72 -6.10
C THR A 228 1.13 -4.71 -6.26
N PRO A 229 1.68 -4.34 -7.44
CA PRO A 229 3.12 -4.38 -7.65
C PRO A 229 3.87 -3.26 -6.91
N ARG A 230 5.19 -3.37 -6.85
CA ARG A 230 6.08 -2.34 -6.27
C ARG A 230 7.21 -2.05 -7.23
N VAL A 231 7.55 -0.77 -7.40
CA VAL A 231 8.78 -0.37 -8.06
C VAL A 231 9.90 -0.26 -7.02
N ILE A 232 11.06 -0.84 -7.31
CA ILE A 232 12.27 -0.74 -6.51
C ILE A 232 13.44 -0.29 -7.39
N GLU A 233 14.50 0.19 -6.75
CA GLU A 233 15.80 0.36 -7.38
C GLU A 233 16.82 -0.49 -6.63
N HIS A 234 17.55 -1.32 -7.38
CA HIS A 234 18.57 -2.20 -6.84
C HIS A 234 19.78 -2.19 -7.76
N GLU A 235 20.96 -1.86 -7.22
CA GLU A 235 22.22 -1.79 -7.97
C GLU A 235 22.11 -0.94 -9.26
N GLY A 236 21.44 0.21 -9.17
CA GLY A 236 21.22 1.14 -10.29
C GLY A 236 20.19 0.68 -11.33
N ARG A 237 19.52 -0.46 -11.12
CA ARG A 237 18.43 -0.94 -11.97
C ARG A 237 17.07 -0.73 -11.30
N VAL A 238 16.21 0.04 -11.96
CA VAL A 238 14.81 0.17 -11.56
C VAL A 238 14.02 -1.03 -12.05
N GLN A 239 13.21 -1.62 -11.17
CA GLN A 239 12.46 -2.84 -11.43
C GLN A 239 11.01 -2.73 -10.92
N LEU A 240 10.05 -3.16 -11.73
CA LEU A 240 8.67 -3.40 -11.32
C LEU A 240 8.55 -4.85 -10.83
N ILE A 241 8.45 -5.03 -9.52
CA ILE A 241 8.25 -6.34 -8.89
C ILE A 241 6.75 -6.63 -8.86
N SER A 242 6.34 -7.63 -9.64
CA SER A 242 4.93 -7.97 -9.86
C SER A 242 4.65 -9.44 -9.51
N PRO A 243 4.19 -9.72 -8.28
CA PRO A 243 3.75 -11.05 -7.89
C PRO A 243 2.50 -11.47 -8.64
N ALA A 244 2.47 -12.72 -9.11
CA ALA A 244 1.36 -13.33 -9.84
C ALA A 244 0.96 -14.66 -9.15
N ALA A 245 0.13 -15.48 -9.81
CA ALA A 245 0.07 -16.88 -9.41
C ALA A 245 1.32 -17.61 -9.88
N LYS A 246 1.80 -18.55 -9.08
CA LYS A 246 2.91 -19.46 -9.40
C LYS A 246 4.28 -18.81 -9.66
N ALA A 247 4.36 -17.49 -9.79
CA ALA A 247 5.61 -16.78 -9.95
C ALA A 247 5.51 -15.32 -9.52
N THR A 248 6.66 -14.71 -9.25
CA THR A 248 6.86 -13.24 -9.29
C THR A 248 7.75 -12.90 -10.45
N VAL A 249 7.37 -11.86 -11.19
CA VAL A 249 8.13 -11.39 -12.36
C VAL A 249 8.62 -9.97 -12.10
N SER A 250 9.88 -9.72 -12.47
CA SER A 250 10.46 -8.39 -12.50
C SER A 250 10.47 -7.85 -13.91
N TYR A 251 9.99 -6.62 -14.08
CA TYR A 251 9.96 -5.93 -15.36
C TYR A 251 10.75 -4.61 -15.32
N ASN A 252 11.20 -4.14 -16.47
CA ASN A 252 11.47 -2.73 -16.68
C ASN A 252 10.13 -1.98 -16.62
N PRO A 253 9.91 -1.05 -15.65
CA PRO A 253 8.63 -0.35 -15.56
C PRO A 253 8.33 0.54 -16.78
N LEU A 254 9.36 0.96 -17.53
CA LEU A 254 9.19 1.86 -18.67
C LEU A 254 8.84 1.14 -19.97
N THR A 255 9.29 -0.11 -20.14
CA THR A 255 9.14 -0.84 -21.41
C THR A 255 8.31 -2.12 -21.29
N GLY A 256 8.13 -2.65 -20.08
CA GLY A 256 7.48 -3.95 -19.87
C GLY A 256 8.39 -5.16 -20.16
N ASP A 257 9.68 -4.93 -20.43
CA ASP A 257 10.65 -6.03 -20.65
C ASP A 257 10.87 -6.83 -19.37
N GLU A 258 10.85 -8.16 -19.47
CA GLU A 258 11.15 -9.04 -18.35
C GLU A 258 12.64 -9.03 -18.02
N TYR A 259 12.97 -8.81 -16.76
CA TYR A 259 14.33 -9.02 -16.25
C TYR A 259 14.49 -10.46 -15.76
N TRP A 260 13.66 -10.88 -14.81
CA TRP A 260 13.74 -12.22 -14.21
C TRP A 260 12.38 -12.72 -13.74
N LYS A 261 12.28 -14.04 -13.55
CA LYS A 261 11.11 -14.77 -13.02
C LYS A 261 11.53 -15.66 -11.86
N PHE A 262 10.75 -15.62 -10.78
CA PHE A 262 10.92 -16.45 -9.59
C PHE A 262 9.67 -17.30 -9.41
N TYR A 263 9.77 -18.63 -9.52
CA TYR A 263 8.63 -19.54 -9.44
C TYR A 263 8.37 -20.06 -8.01
N TYR A 264 7.10 -20.29 -7.69
CA TYR A 264 6.62 -20.92 -6.45
C TYR A 264 5.34 -21.72 -6.69
N PRO A 265 4.97 -22.68 -5.83
CA PRO A 265 3.82 -23.55 -6.08
C PRO A 265 2.46 -22.91 -5.71
N GLN A 266 2.43 -21.81 -4.96
CA GLN A 266 1.19 -21.14 -4.54
C GLN A 266 0.54 -20.26 -5.63
N HIS A 267 -0.65 -19.74 -5.35
CA HIS A 267 -1.44 -18.90 -6.26
C HIS A 267 -2.24 -17.87 -5.45
N SER A 268 -3.01 -17.00 -6.11
CA SER A 268 -3.79 -15.96 -5.43
C SER A 268 -2.91 -15.06 -4.55
N ALA A 269 -1.69 -14.74 -5.01
CA ALA A 269 -0.81 -13.81 -4.32
C ALA A 269 -1.54 -12.47 -4.14
N ALA A 270 -1.63 -11.98 -2.91
CA ALA A 270 -2.32 -10.72 -2.58
C ALA A 270 -1.41 -9.73 -1.82
N ASN A 271 -0.28 -10.21 -1.28
CA ASN A 271 0.64 -9.38 -0.55
C ASN A 271 1.41 -8.44 -1.48
N ARG A 272 1.53 -7.17 -1.10
CA ARG A 272 2.42 -6.22 -1.76
C ARG A 272 3.88 -6.51 -1.33
N PRO A 273 4.85 -6.66 -2.26
CA PRO A 273 6.24 -6.96 -1.91
C PRO A 273 6.89 -5.89 -1.03
N LEU A 274 7.73 -6.34 -0.10
CA LEU A 274 8.64 -5.46 0.64
C LEU A 274 10.05 -5.53 0.08
N TYR A 275 10.85 -4.51 0.35
CA TYR A 275 12.24 -4.40 -0.08
C TYR A 275 13.05 -3.70 1.01
N ASP A 276 14.16 -4.29 1.43
CA ASP A 276 15.05 -3.76 2.49
C ASP A 276 16.31 -3.06 1.95
N GLY A 277 16.45 -2.95 0.61
CA GLY A 277 17.67 -2.48 -0.05
C GLY A 277 18.56 -3.61 -0.59
N GLU A 278 18.39 -4.84 -0.11
CA GLU A 278 19.19 -6.01 -0.48
C GLU A 278 18.33 -7.16 -1.02
N LYS A 279 17.15 -7.37 -0.45
CA LYS A 279 16.24 -8.49 -0.70
C LYS A 279 14.81 -7.99 -0.84
N ILE A 280 14.06 -8.67 -1.69
CA ILE A 280 12.60 -8.54 -1.75
C ILE A 280 11.94 -9.65 -0.93
N TYR A 281 10.86 -9.29 -0.24
CA TYR A 281 10.03 -10.24 0.49
C TYR A 281 8.73 -10.49 -0.25
N ILE A 282 8.47 -11.75 -0.60
CA ILE A 282 7.35 -12.18 -1.43
C ILE A 282 6.47 -13.16 -0.65
N GLY A 283 5.24 -12.73 -0.33
CA GLY A 283 4.19 -13.59 0.18
C GLY A 283 3.41 -14.24 -0.97
N THR A 284 3.33 -15.57 -0.99
CA THR A 284 2.89 -16.32 -2.17
C THR A 284 1.39 -16.61 -2.25
N GLY A 285 0.62 -16.22 -1.21
CA GLY A 285 -0.83 -16.34 -1.18
C GLY A 285 -1.35 -17.74 -0.84
N PHE A 286 -2.41 -18.17 -1.51
CA PHE A 286 -3.14 -19.40 -1.20
C PHE A 286 -2.44 -20.69 -1.64
N GLY A 287 -2.79 -21.79 -0.96
CA GLY A 287 -2.14 -23.09 -1.11
C GLY A 287 -1.01 -23.28 -0.11
N LYS A 288 -1.26 -22.89 1.16
CA LYS A 288 -0.28 -22.76 2.25
C LYS A 288 0.77 -21.70 1.92
N ALA A 289 0.47 -20.46 2.32
CA ALA A 289 1.31 -19.30 2.04
C ALA A 289 2.75 -19.52 2.53
N HIS A 290 3.70 -19.10 1.70
CA HIS A 290 5.11 -19.00 2.04
C HIS A 290 5.53 -17.53 1.99
N LEU A 291 6.57 -17.20 2.76
CA LEU A 291 7.28 -15.94 2.67
C LEU A 291 8.70 -16.23 2.21
N TYR A 292 9.05 -15.73 1.03
CA TYR A 292 10.40 -15.85 0.47
C TYR A 292 11.15 -14.53 0.62
N ALA A 293 12.42 -14.61 1.01
CA ALA A 293 13.39 -13.55 0.76
C ALA A 293 14.19 -13.89 -0.48
N VAL A 294 14.10 -13.05 -1.50
CA VAL A 294 14.73 -13.26 -2.81
C VAL A 294 15.65 -12.08 -3.11
N SER A 295 16.82 -12.33 -3.67
CA SER A 295 17.65 -11.25 -4.21
C SER A 295 17.02 -10.73 -5.52
N PRO A 296 16.86 -9.41 -5.70
CA PRO A 296 16.28 -8.84 -6.91
C PRO A 296 17.30 -8.68 -8.06
N SER A 297 18.46 -9.32 -7.97
CA SER A 297 19.46 -9.36 -9.05
C SER A 297 19.14 -10.45 -10.09
N GLY A 298 19.99 -10.56 -11.12
CA GLY A 298 19.93 -11.66 -12.08
C GLY A 298 19.12 -11.38 -13.34
N LYS A 299 18.93 -12.44 -14.13
CA LYS A 299 18.19 -12.46 -15.40
C LYS A 299 17.58 -13.85 -15.64
N GLY A 300 16.42 -13.91 -16.28
CA GLY A 300 15.78 -15.18 -16.62
C GLY A 300 15.14 -15.87 -15.41
N ASP A 301 15.13 -17.19 -15.39
CA ASP A 301 14.66 -17.95 -14.22
C ASP A 301 15.69 -17.90 -13.09
N VAL A 302 15.30 -17.34 -11.94
CA VAL A 302 16.16 -17.17 -10.76
C VAL A 302 15.75 -18.06 -9.59
N THR A 303 14.83 -19.01 -9.81
CA THR A 303 14.16 -19.80 -8.77
C THR A 303 15.12 -20.52 -7.82
N GLU A 304 16.18 -21.14 -8.36
CA GLU A 304 17.13 -21.92 -7.56
C GLU A 304 18.29 -21.07 -7.01
N SER A 305 18.59 -19.94 -7.65
CA SER A 305 19.84 -19.19 -7.42
C SER A 305 19.70 -17.97 -6.51
N HIS A 306 18.50 -17.39 -6.40
CA HIS A 306 18.31 -16.09 -5.75
C HIS A 306 17.52 -16.14 -4.44
N VAL A 307 16.99 -17.30 -4.04
CA VAL A 307 16.33 -17.47 -2.73
C VAL A 307 17.37 -17.42 -1.62
N LYS A 308 17.21 -16.48 -0.69
CA LYS A 308 18.07 -16.35 0.51
C LYS A 308 17.54 -17.16 1.68
N TRP A 309 16.22 -17.15 1.87
CA TRP A 309 15.53 -18.00 2.83
C TRP A 309 14.03 -18.10 2.50
N ILE A 310 13.37 -19.08 3.12
CA ILE A 310 11.92 -19.30 3.05
C ILE A 310 11.36 -19.59 4.46
N GLU A 311 10.21 -18.99 4.79
CA GLU A 311 9.38 -19.40 5.93
C GLU A 311 8.00 -19.86 5.42
N GLN A 312 7.46 -20.92 6.02
CA GLN A 312 6.27 -21.64 5.55
C GLN A 312 5.17 -21.76 6.62
N LYS A 313 5.43 -21.30 7.84
CA LYS A 313 4.53 -21.43 8.99
C LYS A 313 3.99 -20.07 9.41
N GLY A 314 2.67 -19.96 9.53
CA GLY A 314 2.01 -18.76 10.03
C GLY A 314 2.13 -17.55 9.10
N ILE A 315 2.32 -17.77 7.80
CA ILE A 315 2.40 -16.70 6.81
C ILE A 315 0.98 -16.28 6.39
N PRO A 316 0.67 -14.98 6.35
CA PRO A 316 -0.60 -14.49 5.83
C PRO A 316 -0.76 -14.76 4.34
N SER A 317 -2.00 -15.03 3.91
CA SER A 317 -2.37 -15.09 2.50
C SER A 317 -2.86 -13.74 1.96
N LYS A 318 -3.46 -12.88 2.80
CA LYS A 318 -4.01 -11.57 2.37
C LYS A 318 -3.30 -10.37 3.00
N PRO A 319 -3.22 -10.22 4.33
CA PRO A 319 -2.55 -9.06 4.93
C PRO A 319 -1.07 -9.06 4.55
N SER A 320 -0.57 -7.97 3.97
CA SER A 320 0.87 -7.86 3.69
C SER A 320 1.67 -7.40 4.90
N GLN A 321 2.94 -7.79 4.96
CA GLN A 321 3.80 -7.64 6.13
C GLN A 321 4.27 -6.18 6.29
N LEU A 322 4.92 -5.86 7.41
CA LEU A 322 5.68 -4.63 7.65
C LEU A 322 7.16 -4.99 7.86
N LEU A 323 8.07 -4.19 7.32
CA LEU A 323 9.50 -4.27 7.60
C LEU A 323 9.90 -3.07 8.45
N ILE A 324 10.34 -3.31 9.68
CA ILE A 324 10.71 -2.27 10.65
C ILE A 324 11.98 -2.73 11.36
N ASP A 325 13.06 -1.95 11.28
CA ASP A 325 14.32 -2.19 11.99
C ASP A 325 14.87 -3.62 11.86
N GLY A 326 14.84 -4.16 10.62
CA GLY A 326 15.32 -5.51 10.32
C GLY A 326 14.40 -6.63 10.81
N MET A 327 13.16 -6.33 11.18
CA MET A 327 12.14 -7.30 11.58
C MET A 327 10.92 -7.23 10.67
N LEU A 328 10.34 -8.40 10.39
CA LEU A 328 9.11 -8.55 9.63
C LEU A 328 7.93 -8.79 10.58
N PHE A 329 7.01 -7.84 10.66
CA PHE A 329 5.79 -7.95 11.45
C PHE A 329 4.61 -8.30 10.55
N MET A 330 3.80 -9.27 10.98
CA MET A 330 2.66 -9.74 10.19
C MET A 330 1.52 -10.22 11.09
N VAL A 331 0.34 -10.33 10.49
CA VAL A 331 -0.83 -10.98 11.10
C VAL A 331 -1.45 -11.90 10.06
N ASP A 332 -1.62 -13.18 10.42
CA ASP A 332 -2.24 -14.15 9.54
C ASP A 332 -3.75 -13.96 9.43
N ASP A 333 -4.36 -14.62 8.43
CA ASP A 333 -5.80 -14.54 8.14
C ASP A 333 -6.70 -14.97 9.33
N LYS A 334 -6.14 -15.56 10.38
CA LYS A 334 -6.84 -16.10 11.57
C LYS A 334 -6.47 -15.38 12.87
N GLY A 335 -5.79 -14.25 12.80
CA GLY A 335 -5.49 -13.38 13.94
C GLY A 335 -4.31 -13.82 14.81
N ILE A 336 -3.36 -14.58 14.25
CA ILE A 336 -2.04 -14.78 14.86
C ILE A 336 -1.10 -13.69 14.33
N ALA A 337 -0.61 -12.82 15.20
CA ALA A 337 0.52 -11.95 14.87
C ALA A 337 1.84 -12.69 15.05
N SER A 338 2.82 -12.34 14.25
CA SER A 338 4.18 -12.84 14.38
C SER A 338 5.20 -11.78 13.98
N CYS A 339 6.41 -11.97 14.49
CA CYS A 339 7.58 -11.20 14.14
C CYS A 339 8.70 -12.17 13.74
N LEU A 340 9.29 -11.94 12.57
CA LEU A 340 10.45 -12.68 12.08
C LEU A 340 11.68 -11.76 12.00
N ASP A 341 12.86 -12.32 12.18
CA ASP A 341 14.11 -11.67 11.81
C ASP A 341 14.19 -11.59 10.27
N ALA A 342 14.29 -10.38 9.71
CA ALA A 342 14.19 -10.19 8.26
C ALA A 342 15.42 -10.71 7.51
N LYS A 343 16.57 -10.83 8.18
CA LYS A 343 17.81 -11.36 7.60
C LYS A 343 17.76 -12.88 7.44
N THR A 344 17.17 -13.58 8.41
CA THR A 344 17.24 -15.05 8.51
C THR A 344 15.90 -15.75 8.31
N GLY A 345 14.78 -15.04 8.38
CA GLY A 345 13.43 -15.59 8.36
C GLY A 345 13.01 -16.27 9.66
N LYS A 346 13.87 -16.30 10.69
CA LYS A 346 13.59 -17.00 11.94
C LYS A 346 12.53 -16.29 12.76
N LEU A 347 11.59 -17.08 13.31
CA LEU A 347 10.59 -16.60 14.25
C LEU A 347 11.23 -16.00 15.50
N ILE A 348 10.87 -14.75 15.80
CA ILE A 348 11.21 -14.06 17.04
C ILE A 348 10.10 -14.28 18.06
N TRP A 349 8.85 -13.98 17.69
CA TRP A 349 7.68 -14.24 18.53
C TRP A 349 6.43 -14.47 17.68
N LYS A 350 5.42 -15.11 18.29
CA LYS A 350 4.07 -15.26 17.76
C LYS A 350 3.06 -15.11 18.90
N GLU A 351 1.92 -14.47 18.62
CA GLU A 351 0.88 -14.22 19.61
C GLU A 351 -0.52 -14.29 18.97
N ARG A 352 -1.50 -14.84 19.70
CA ARG A 352 -2.89 -14.84 19.24
C ARG A 352 -3.59 -13.56 19.70
N MET A 353 -3.67 -12.59 18.82
CA MET A 353 -4.31 -11.29 19.13
C MET A 353 -5.83 -11.33 19.05
N ALA A 354 -6.38 -12.20 18.21
CA ALA A 354 -7.81 -12.36 18.02
C ALA A 354 -8.19 -13.75 17.49
N ARG A 355 -9.50 -14.06 17.53
CA ARG A 355 -10.12 -15.23 16.91
C ARG A 355 -11.07 -14.78 15.80
N SER A 356 -10.56 -13.96 14.90
CA SER A 356 -11.30 -13.27 13.85
C SER A 356 -10.48 -13.23 12.57
N ALA A 357 -11.14 -12.96 11.45
CA ALA A 357 -10.49 -12.88 10.16
C ALA A 357 -9.78 -11.54 9.96
N PHE A 358 -8.56 -11.58 9.42
CA PHE A 358 -7.83 -10.40 8.97
C PHE A 358 -7.81 -10.33 7.44
N SER A 359 -7.88 -9.11 6.92
CA SER A 359 -7.71 -8.83 5.48
C SER A 359 -7.04 -7.48 5.27
N ALA A 360 -7.28 -6.52 6.18
CA ALA A 360 -6.49 -5.31 6.27
C ALA A 360 -5.01 -5.63 6.51
N SER A 361 -4.13 -4.97 5.76
CA SER A 361 -2.69 -5.02 6.03
C SER A 361 -2.39 -4.09 7.22
N PRO A 362 -1.47 -4.48 8.12
CA PRO A 362 -1.00 -3.60 9.18
C PRO A 362 -0.29 -2.36 8.63
N ILE A 363 -0.35 -1.27 9.41
CA ILE A 363 0.40 -0.03 9.17
C ILE A 363 1.33 0.28 10.35
N TYR A 364 2.44 0.97 10.07
CA TYR A 364 3.40 1.44 11.05
C TYR A 364 3.56 2.95 10.98
N ALA A 365 3.31 3.62 12.11
CA ALA A 365 3.51 5.05 12.26
C ALA A 365 3.61 5.42 13.74
N ASP A 366 4.25 6.54 14.07
CA ASP A 366 4.41 7.01 15.45
C ASP A 366 4.97 5.95 16.42
N GLY A 367 5.90 5.11 15.94
CA GLY A 367 6.49 4.01 16.73
C GLY A 367 5.51 2.90 17.10
N LYS A 368 4.38 2.78 16.39
CA LYS A 368 3.27 1.87 16.69
C LYS A 368 2.82 1.11 15.45
N ILE A 369 2.43 -0.14 15.64
CA ILE A 369 1.82 -0.97 14.60
C ILE A 369 0.33 -1.11 14.87
N TYR A 370 -0.49 -0.85 13.86
CA TYR A 370 -1.94 -0.93 13.92
C TYR A 370 -2.44 -2.10 13.07
N MET A 371 -3.21 -3.00 13.68
CA MET A 371 -3.72 -4.21 13.01
C MET A 371 -5.22 -4.35 13.22
N ALA A 372 -6.01 -4.17 12.15
CA ALA A 372 -7.47 -4.23 12.21
C ALA A 372 -8.04 -5.53 11.64
N ASP A 373 -9.05 -6.08 12.31
CA ASP A 373 -9.77 -7.28 11.89
C ASP A 373 -11.15 -6.98 11.30
N LYS A 374 -11.74 -7.99 10.65
CA LYS A 374 -13.07 -7.86 10.04
C LYS A 374 -14.21 -7.60 11.02
N THR A 375 -14.01 -7.83 12.31
CA THR A 375 -15.01 -7.53 13.33
C THR A 375 -14.92 -6.07 13.78
N GLY A 376 -13.88 -5.33 13.41
CA GLY A 376 -13.70 -3.93 13.79
C GLY A 376 -12.83 -3.76 15.03
N LEU A 377 -12.22 -4.84 15.51
CA LEU A 377 -11.18 -4.77 16.52
C LEU A 377 -9.87 -4.36 15.86
N THR A 378 -9.26 -3.29 16.36
CA THR A 378 -7.92 -2.86 16.02
C THR A 378 -7.01 -2.99 17.23
N ARG A 379 -5.94 -3.76 17.08
CA ARG A 379 -4.87 -3.88 18.08
C ARG A 379 -3.75 -2.92 17.73
N VAL A 380 -3.23 -2.24 18.75
CA VAL A 380 -2.07 -1.36 18.63
C VAL A 380 -0.93 -2.00 19.41
N ILE A 381 0.20 -2.26 18.78
CA ILE A 381 1.35 -2.90 19.41
C ILE A 381 2.63 -2.08 19.19
N LYS A 382 3.65 -2.32 20.02
CA LYS A 382 5.01 -1.81 19.73
C LYS A 382 5.75 -2.71 18.74
N PRO A 383 6.60 -2.14 17.86
CA PRO A 383 7.52 -2.91 17.02
C PRO A 383 8.72 -3.40 17.85
N SER A 384 8.56 -4.46 18.64
CA SER A 384 9.64 -4.97 19.50
C SER A 384 9.92 -6.46 19.29
N LYS A 385 11.03 -6.93 19.89
CA LYS A 385 11.41 -8.36 19.90
C LYS A 385 10.54 -9.22 20.85
N LYS A 386 9.53 -8.63 21.48
CA LYS A 386 8.50 -9.32 22.26
C LYS A 386 7.14 -8.77 21.85
N TYR A 387 6.07 -9.53 22.04
CA TYR A 387 4.73 -8.99 21.87
C TYR A 387 4.42 -8.00 22.99
N GLU A 388 4.11 -6.75 22.63
CA GLU A 388 3.75 -5.68 23.56
C GLU A 388 2.52 -4.93 23.03
N GLU A 389 1.35 -5.28 23.55
CA GLU A 389 0.09 -4.59 23.22
C GLU A 389 -0.04 -3.28 23.99
N LEU A 390 -0.38 -2.22 23.27
CA LEU A 390 -0.64 -0.88 23.80
C LEU A 390 -2.13 -0.62 24.00
N ALA A 391 -2.97 -1.11 23.08
CA ALA A 391 -4.40 -0.90 23.12
C ALA A 391 -5.19 -1.86 22.22
N ALA A 392 -6.48 -1.92 22.51
CA ALA A 392 -7.50 -2.64 21.79
C ALA A 392 -8.70 -1.72 21.56
N ASN A 393 -9.03 -1.46 20.31
CA ASN A 393 -10.04 -0.49 19.93
C ASN A 393 -11.13 -1.16 19.11
N LYS A 394 -12.40 -0.89 19.41
CA LYS A 394 -13.54 -1.56 18.76
C LYS A 394 -14.42 -0.53 18.07
N LEU A 395 -14.71 -0.78 16.80
CA LEU A 395 -15.78 -0.16 16.03
C LEU A 395 -16.85 -1.21 15.73
N ASP A 396 -18.11 -0.77 15.61
CA ASP A 396 -19.25 -1.67 15.55
C ASP A 396 -19.36 -2.39 14.20
N ASP A 397 -19.04 -1.69 13.12
CA ASP A 397 -19.36 -2.13 11.75
C ASP A 397 -18.25 -2.97 11.07
N GLY A 398 -17.16 -3.31 11.76
CA GLY A 398 -16.09 -4.11 11.15
C GLY A 398 -15.04 -3.31 10.39
N CYS A 399 -13.87 -3.91 10.11
CA CYS A 399 -12.81 -3.27 9.31
C CYS A 399 -12.22 -4.25 8.30
N ILE A 400 -12.41 -3.99 7.01
CA ILE A 400 -11.95 -4.89 5.93
C ILE A 400 -10.78 -4.29 5.14
N SER A 401 -10.70 -2.95 5.11
CA SER A 401 -9.68 -2.21 4.38
C SER A 401 -8.47 -1.87 5.27
N SER A 402 -7.32 -1.62 4.66
CA SER A 402 -6.14 -1.16 5.40
C SER A 402 -6.32 0.30 5.81
N LEU A 403 -5.79 0.68 6.96
CA LEU A 403 -5.89 2.05 7.47
C LEU A 403 -5.01 3.00 6.64
N ALA A 404 -5.30 4.30 6.72
CA ALA A 404 -4.44 5.35 6.20
C ALA A 404 -4.03 6.33 7.31
N VAL A 405 -2.91 7.01 7.10
CA VAL A 405 -2.37 8.01 8.03
C VAL A 405 -2.40 9.38 7.37
N ALA A 406 -2.83 10.40 8.11
CA ALA A 406 -2.87 11.78 7.64
C ALA A 406 -2.59 12.75 8.79
N GLY A 407 -1.35 13.26 8.86
CA GLY A 407 -0.91 14.08 9.97
C GLY A 407 -1.07 13.34 11.30
N LYS A 408 -1.84 13.89 12.24
CA LYS A 408 -2.11 13.27 13.56
C LYS A 408 -3.30 12.31 13.56
N SER A 409 -3.90 12.07 12.40
CA SER A 409 -5.10 11.26 12.25
C SER A 409 -4.83 9.89 11.64
N ILE A 410 -5.64 8.94 12.06
CA ILE A 410 -5.89 7.68 11.36
C ILE A 410 -7.21 7.81 10.60
N ILE A 411 -7.18 7.45 9.32
CA ILE A 411 -8.39 7.29 8.52
C ILE A 411 -8.70 5.81 8.38
N LEU A 412 -9.91 5.42 8.78
CA LEU A 412 -10.35 4.04 8.81
C LEU A 412 -11.68 3.91 8.08
N ARG A 413 -11.77 2.93 7.17
CA ARG A 413 -13.00 2.60 6.46
C ARG A 413 -13.59 1.29 6.97
N THR A 414 -14.83 1.35 7.42
CA THR A 414 -15.70 0.20 7.70
C THR A 414 -16.60 -0.07 6.48
N PRO A 415 -17.38 -1.16 6.44
CA PRO A 415 -18.33 -1.43 5.37
C PRO A 415 -19.38 -0.33 5.15
N THR A 416 -19.67 0.49 6.16
CA THR A 416 -20.78 1.47 6.17
C THR A 416 -20.31 2.91 6.35
N HIS A 417 -19.09 3.14 6.85
CA HIS A 417 -18.62 4.48 7.22
C HIS A 417 -17.12 4.68 6.95
N LEU A 418 -16.75 5.95 6.85
CA LEU A 418 -15.39 6.44 6.94
C LEU A 418 -15.21 7.22 8.24
N TYR A 419 -14.11 7.00 8.93
CA TYR A 419 -13.79 7.63 10.21
C TYR A 419 -12.50 8.42 10.10
N ARG A 420 -12.46 9.59 10.74
CA ARG A 420 -11.21 10.24 11.15
C ARG A 420 -11.06 10.10 12.66
N ILE A 421 -9.97 9.47 13.06
CA ILE A 421 -9.63 9.18 14.44
C ILE A 421 -8.39 10.01 14.80
N GLU A 422 -8.49 10.83 15.82
CA GLU A 422 -7.40 11.69 16.30
C GLU A 422 -7.52 11.84 17.81
N ASN A 423 -6.38 11.95 18.52
CA ASN A 423 -6.41 12.31 19.92
C ASN A 423 -7.12 13.66 20.07
N LYS A 424 -8.25 13.70 20.79
CA LYS A 424 -8.84 14.98 21.18
C LYS A 424 -7.79 15.71 22.02
N LYS A 425 -7.58 17.01 21.76
CA LYS A 425 -6.74 17.82 22.64
C LYS A 425 -7.34 17.72 24.07
N PRO A 426 -6.49 17.52 25.09
CA PRO A 426 -6.95 17.45 26.48
C PRO A 426 -7.73 18.69 26.89
#